data_AF-A0A8S3VP24-F1
#
_entry.id   AF-A0A8S3VP24-F1
#
_cell.length_a   1.000
_cell.length_b   1.000
_cell.length_c   1.000
_cell.angle_alpha   90.00
_cell.angle_beta   90.00
_cell.angle_gamma   90.00
#
_symmetry.space_group_name_H-M   'P 1'
#
loop_
_entity.id
_entity.type
_entity.pdbx_description
1 polymer ?
#
loop_
_entity_poly.entity_id
_entity_poly.type
_entity_poly.pdbx_seq_one_letter_code
_entity_poly.pdbx_strand_id
1 'polypeptide(L)'
;MSDKKVTMELSDLQLETIKHLFGHNDWEIKILDDSAVAIENGGNAQNPQMTTEQSTQTDNNEEDEDDDQPGFVIQQDPSKEECRYCFCKPCITDDQNRQMWWHGQSEVAHQRNSSLRKEHYKRFWTMLLHRGAWNDDRYMLMKADAMTRDHRSQRFDWHKRDIMPKCVVTLVRCWFPILVGFHIWDTCGNSFLYSPAGFLLIILKSFVLYITQFWRENDCDWIKFNIMTVITFLGKLAAYLFGSLNYERNIKWI
;
A
#
# COMPACT_ATOMS: atom_id res chain seq x y z
N MET A 1 -23.68 -7.83 17.35
CA MET A 1 -23.76 -6.49 16.74
C MET A 1 -25.14 -6.38 16.12
N SER A 2 -25.87 -5.29 16.34
CA SER A 2 -27.20 -5.10 15.77
C SER A 2 -27.05 -4.66 14.32
N ASP A 3 -27.63 -5.40 13.39
CA ASP A 3 -27.65 -5.03 11.98
C ASP A 3 -28.48 -3.76 11.81
N LYS A 4 -27.83 -2.68 11.37
CA LYS A 4 -28.51 -1.43 11.04
C LYS A 4 -29.02 -1.53 9.62
N LYS A 5 -30.35 -1.41 9.45
CA LYS A 5 -31.00 -1.32 8.15
C LYS A 5 -31.30 0.14 7.83
N VAL A 6 -31.05 0.53 6.58
CA VAL A 6 -31.41 1.85 6.04
C VAL A 6 -32.34 1.61 4.85
N THR A 7 -33.52 2.22 4.88
CA THR A 7 -34.49 2.20 3.78
C THR A 7 -34.52 3.57 3.11
N MET A 8 -34.50 3.60 1.79
CA MET A 8 -34.59 4.81 0.97
C MET A 8 -35.50 4.56 -0.21
N GLU A 9 -36.37 5.53 -0.53
CA GLU A 9 -37.12 5.55 -1.78
C GLU A 9 -36.22 6.12 -2.87
N LEU A 10 -36.02 5.36 -3.95
CA LEU A 10 -35.15 5.72 -5.06
C LEU A 10 -35.95 5.65 -6.36
N SER A 11 -35.71 6.62 -7.24
CA SER A 11 -36.14 6.49 -8.65
C SER A 11 -35.32 5.41 -9.37
N ASP A 12 -35.85 4.87 -10.46
CA ASP A 12 -35.16 3.84 -11.26
C ASP A 12 -33.76 4.27 -11.71
N LEU A 13 -33.62 5.54 -12.13
CA LEU A 13 -32.34 6.12 -12.54
C LEU A 13 -31.34 6.20 -11.37
N GLN A 14 -31.81 6.55 -10.17
CA GLN A 14 -30.95 6.57 -8.97
C GLN A 14 -30.52 5.16 -8.57
N LEU A 15 -31.43 4.18 -8.66
CA LEU A 15 -31.13 2.79 -8.37
C LEU A 15 -30.08 2.25 -9.35
N GLU A 16 -30.21 2.54 -10.65
CA GLU A 16 -29.24 2.17 -11.68
C GLU A 16 -27.88 2.82 -11.42
N THR A 17 -27.86 4.11 -11.10
CA THR A 17 -26.63 4.84 -10.74
C THR A 17 -25.94 4.22 -9.51
N ILE A 18 -26.72 3.84 -8.50
CA ILE A 18 -26.23 3.16 -7.29
C ILE A 18 -25.67 1.77 -7.65
N LYS A 19 -26.36 1.00 -8.49
CA LYS A 19 -25.86 -0.31 -8.96
C LYS A 19 -24.51 -0.16 -9.65
N HIS A 20 -24.34 0.82 -10.52
CA HIS A 20 -23.05 1.10 -11.17
C HIS A 20 -21.96 1.49 -10.17
N LEU A 21 -22.29 2.36 -9.21
CA LEU A 21 -21.36 2.79 -8.16
C LEU A 21 -20.87 1.62 -7.30
N PHE A 22 -21.75 0.70 -6.94
CA PHE A 22 -21.41 -0.45 -6.09
C PHE A 22 -20.74 -1.58 -6.88
N GLY A 23 -21.14 -1.81 -8.13
CA GLY A 23 -20.51 -2.76 -9.03
C GLY A 23 -19.03 -2.42 -9.29
N HIS A 24 -18.71 -1.13 -9.43
CA HIS A 24 -17.31 -0.67 -9.57
C HIS A 24 -16.44 -0.95 -8.31
N ASN A 25 -17.06 -1.17 -7.15
CA ASN A 25 -16.36 -1.37 -5.88
C ASN A 25 -16.41 -2.81 -5.37
N ASP A 26 -16.87 -3.77 -6.18
CA ASP A 26 -17.11 -5.17 -5.79
C ASP A 26 -18.03 -5.30 -4.56
N TRP A 27 -18.96 -4.36 -4.37
CA TRP A 27 -19.92 -4.40 -3.26
C TRP A 27 -21.18 -5.15 -3.66
N GLU A 28 -21.45 -6.28 -3.01
CA GLU A 28 -22.65 -7.07 -3.25
C GLU A 28 -23.88 -6.34 -2.64
N ILE A 29 -24.74 -5.78 -3.49
CA ILE A 29 -26.03 -5.22 -3.04
C ILE A 29 -27.08 -6.34 -3.07
N LYS A 30 -27.65 -6.63 -1.91
CA LYS A 30 -28.89 -7.41 -1.81
C LYS A 30 -30.07 -6.46 -1.88
N ILE A 31 -30.70 -6.38 -3.05
CA ILE A 31 -31.97 -5.66 -3.22
C ILE A 31 -33.04 -6.58 -2.66
N LEU A 32 -33.62 -6.20 -1.53
CA LEU A 32 -34.79 -6.87 -0.99
C LEU A 32 -36.01 -6.28 -1.69
N ASP A 33 -36.63 -7.06 -2.57
CA ASP A 33 -37.87 -6.67 -3.22
C ASP A 33 -39.01 -6.82 -2.21
N ASP A 34 -39.61 -5.70 -1.81
CA ASP A 34 -40.68 -5.64 -0.79
C ASP A 34 -41.95 -6.40 -1.21
N SER A 35 -42.02 -6.82 -2.47
CA SER A 35 -43.09 -7.66 -3.01
C SER A 35 -43.15 -9.08 -2.40
N ALA A 36 -42.14 -9.52 -1.65
CA ALA A 36 -42.12 -10.83 -0.99
C ALA A 36 -42.59 -10.86 0.48
N VAL A 37 -42.89 -9.71 1.11
CA VAL A 37 -43.17 -9.65 2.57
C VAL A 37 -44.67 -9.74 2.91
N ALA A 38 -45.53 -10.01 1.94
CA ALA A 38 -46.99 -10.05 2.13
C ALA A 38 -47.59 -11.47 2.21
N ILE A 39 -46.91 -12.50 2.75
CA ILE A 39 -47.55 -13.81 3.01
C ILE A 39 -47.02 -14.45 4.30
N GLU A 40 -47.29 -13.86 5.46
CA GLU A 40 -47.24 -14.58 6.74
C GLU A 40 -48.48 -14.27 7.57
N ASN A 41 -49.61 -14.86 7.17
CA ASN A 41 -50.74 -15.19 8.06
C ASN A 41 -51.67 -16.16 7.34
N GLY A 42 -51.32 -17.44 7.35
CA GLY A 42 -52.15 -18.51 6.79
C GLY A 42 -51.41 -19.83 6.81
N GLY A 43 -51.51 -20.54 7.94
CA GLY A 43 -50.89 -21.84 8.09
C GLY A 43 -51.39 -22.83 7.04
N ASN A 44 -50.46 -23.45 6.32
CA ASN A 44 -50.53 -24.88 6.06
C ASN A 44 -49.14 -25.40 5.70
N ALA A 45 -48.75 -26.49 6.35
CA ALA A 45 -47.49 -27.15 6.17
C ALA A 45 -47.45 -27.88 4.81
N GLN A 46 -46.80 -27.30 3.81
CA GLN A 46 -46.22 -28.06 2.70
C GLN A 46 -44.86 -27.45 2.31
N ASN A 47 -43.84 -28.30 2.35
CA ASN A 47 -42.44 -28.03 2.01
C ASN A 47 -42.29 -27.19 0.73
N PRO A 48 -41.69 -26.00 0.82
CA PRO A 48 -41.15 -25.32 -0.35
C PRO A 48 -39.82 -25.97 -0.73
N GLN A 49 -39.84 -26.61 -1.88
CA GLN A 49 -38.67 -27.16 -2.55
C GLN A 49 -37.68 -26.01 -2.80
N MET A 50 -36.55 -26.09 -2.12
CA MET A 50 -35.42 -25.17 -2.18
C MET A 50 -34.84 -25.18 -3.60
N THR A 51 -35.37 -24.35 -4.50
CA THR A 51 -34.69 -23.98 -5.74
C THR A 51 -33.49 -23.14 -5.33
N THR A 52 -32.39 -23.84 -5.07
CA THR A 52 -31.06 -23.25 -5.08
C THR A 52 -30.82 -22.83 -6.52
N GLU A 53 -31.20 -21.58 -6.83
CA GLU A 53 -30.64 -20.88 -7.98
C GLU A 53 -29.15 -20.79 -7.71
N GLN A 54 -28.48 -21.76 -8.29
CA GLN A 54 -27.06 -21.88 -8.42
C GLN A 54 -26.62 -20.58 -9.07
N SER A 55 -26.18 -19.63 -8.23
CA SER A 55 -25.39 -18.48 -8.64
C SER A 55 -24.26 -19.06 -9.46
N THR A 56 -24.42 -18.97 -10.78
CA THR A 56 -23.32 -19.13 -11.72
C THR A 56 -22.30 -18.12 -11.26
N GLN A 57 -21.24 -18.62 -10.63
CA GLN A 57 -19.93 -18.02 -10.75
C GLN A 57 -19.66 -18.00 -12.25
N THR A 58 -20.12 -16.93 -12.88
CA THR A 58 -19.68 -16.56 -14.20
C THR A 58 -18.19 -16.34 -14.02
N ASP A 59 -17.40 -17.31 -14.46
CA ASP A 59 -16.01 -17.07 -14.82
C ASP A 59 -16.07 -15.97 -15.86
N ASN A 60 -15.95 -14.72 -15.40
CA ASN A 60 -15.81 -13.52 -16.21
C ASN A 60 -14.43 -13.58 -16.88
N ASN A 61 -14.26 -14.53 -17.80
CA ASN A 61 -13.41 -14.39 -18.97
C ASN A 61 -14.23 -13.61 -20.02
N GLU A 62 -14.74 -12.45 -19.62
CA GLU A 62 -15.13 -11.44 -20.61
C GLU A 62 -13.81 -11.03 -21.24
N GLU A 63 -13.61 -11.50 -22.48
CA GLU A 63 -12.58 -10.98 -23.36
C GLU A 63 -12.81 -9.48 -23.42
N ASP A 64 -11.93 -8.72 -22.75
CA ASP A 64 -11.89 -7.26 -22.73
C ASP A 64 -11.89 -6.76 -24.19
N GLU A 65 -13.08 -6.59 -24.77
CA GLU A 65 -13.26 -5.81 -25.98
C GLU A 65 -12.82 -4.40 -25.62
N ASP A 66 -11.81 -3.91 -26.36
CA ASP A 66 -11.23 -2.57 -26.26
C ASP A 66 -12.32 -1.51 -26.48
N ASP A 67 -13.16 -1.28 -25.47
CA ASP A 67 -14.15 -0.22 -25.48
C ASP A 67 -13.38 1.09 -25.27
N ASP A 68 -12.91 1.65 -26.39
CA ASP A 68 -12.29 2.96 -26.57
C ASP A 68 -13.22 4.12 -26.15
N GLN A 69 -14.15 3.90 -25.22
CA GLN A 69 -14.90 5.00 -24.62
C GLN A 69 -13.90 5.92 -23.91
N PRO A 70 -13.97 7.24 -24.15
CA PRO A 70 -13.13 8.21 -23.48
C PRO A 70 -13.45 8.18 -21.99
N GLY A 71 -12.68 7.37 -21.26
CA GLY A 71 -12.88 7.15 -19.84
C GLY A 71 -12.87 8.47 -19.09
N PHE A 72 -13.58 8.51 -17.97
CA PHE A 72 -13.59 9.67 -17.09
C PHE A 72 -12.15 10.09 -16.73
N VAL A 73 -11.74 11.30 -17.14
CA VAL A 73 -10.42 11.87 -16.87
C VAL A 73 -10.50 12.87 -15.71
N ILE A 74 -9.75 12.60 -14.65
CA ILE A 74 -9.55 13.49 -13.51
C ILE A 74 -8.52 14.55 -13.88
N GLN A 75 -8.92 15.83 -13.84
CA GLN A 75 -8.02 16.96 -14.11
C GLN A 75 -6.91 17.05 -13.06
N GLN A 76 -5.69 17.32 -13.53
CA GLN A 76 -4.54 17.54 -12.66
C GLN A 76 -4.45 19.00 -12.20
N ASP A 77 -4.00 19.24 -10.97
CA ASP A 77 -3.89 20.58 -10.40
C ASP A 77 -2.55 21.24 -10.81
N PRO A 78 -2.54 22.31 -11.63
CA PRO A 78 -1.31 22.92 -12.10
C PRO A 78 -0.51 23.64 -10.98
N SER A 79 -1.14 23.89 -9.82
CA SER A 79 -0.49 24.54 -8.68
C SER A 79 0.40 23.60 -7.85
N LYS A 80 0.25 22.29 -8.05
CA LYS A 80 0.98 21.26 -7.28
C LYS A 80 2.26 20.83 -7.99
N GLU A 81 3.23 20.42 -7.19
CA GLU A 81 4.47 19.82 -7.70
C GLU A 81 4.18 18.49 -8.40
N GLU A 82 4.83 18.28 -9.53
CA GLU A 82 4.72 17.04 -10.30
C GLU A 82 5.54 15.93 -9.66
N CYS A 83 4.95 14.74 -9.53
CA CYS A 83 5.72 13.59 -9.09
C CYS A 83 6.64 13.08 -10.20
N ARG A 84 7.96 13.03 -9.94
CA ARG A 84 8.97 12.43 -10.84
C ARG A 84 8.75 10.97 -11.26
N TYR A 85 7.83 10.23 -10.63
CA TYR A 85 7.62 8.81 -10.87
C TYR A 85 6.31 8.49 -11.60
N CYS A 86 5.21 9.15 -11.23
CA CYS A 86 3.90 8.94 -11.86
C CYS A 86 3.45 10.12 -12.74
N PHE A 87 4.20 11.21 -12.75
CA PHE A 87 3.94 12.43 -13.52
C PHE A 87 2.60 13.13 -13.20
N CYS A 88 1.87 12.69 -12.17
CA CYS A 88 0.65 13.35 -11.72
C CYS A 88 0.94 14.59 -10.85
N LYS A 89 -0.01 15.55 -10.89
CA LYS A 89 -0.09 16.72 -9.99
C LYS A 89 -1.41 16.76 -9.19
N PRO A 90 -1.39 16.62 -7.86
CA PRO A 90 -0.27 16.17 -7.04
C PRO A 90 0.03 14.67 -7.30
N CYS A 91 1.06 14.14 -6.63
CA CYS A 91 1.42 12.72 -6.73
C CYS A 91 0.21 11.81 -6.45
N ILE A 92 0.10 10.67 -7.16
CA ILE A 92 -1.00 9.72 -6.91
C ILE A 92 -1.01 9.17 -5.48
N THR A 93 0.14 9.16 -4.82
CA THR A 93 0.34 8.73 -3.43
C THR A 93 0.32 9.90 -2.43
N ASP A 94 -0.05 11.10 -2.86
CA ASP A 94 -0.22 12.25 -1.98
C ASP A 94 -1.43 12.06 -1.05
N ASP A 95 -1.34 12.51 0.20
CA ASP A 95 -2.43 12.39 1.17
C ASP A 95 -3.71 13.11 0.73
N GLN A 96 -3.62 14.14 -0.12
CA GLN A 96 -4.78 14.80 -0.71
C GLN A 96 -5.58 13.88 -1.65
N ASN A 97 -4.93 12.85 -2.21
CA ASN A 97 -5.55 11.84 -3.07
C ASN A 97 -5.94 10.57 -2.31
N ARG A 98 -5.81 10.57 -0.97
CA ARG A 98 -6.05 9.39 -0.13
C ARG A 98 -7.48 8.86 -0.29
N GLN A 99 -7.59 7.56 -0.56
CA GLN A 99 -8.87 6.86 -0.71
C GLN A 99 -9.22 6.07 0.54
N MET A 100 -10.49 5.71 0.70
CA MET A 100 -10.98 4.94 1.86
C MET A 100 -10.31 3.57 2.02
N TRP A 101 -9.85 2.97 0.92
CA TRP A 101 -9.13 1.68 0.93
C TRP A 101 -7.64 1.79 1.27
N TRP A 102 -7.08 3.01 1.42
CA TRP A 102 -5.68 3.19 1.78
C TRP A 102 -5.42 2.74 3.21
N HIS A 103 -4.34 1.98 3.39
CA HIS A 103 -3.96 1.51 4.71
C HIS A 103 -3.27 2.64 5.50
N GLY A 104 -3.71 2.85 6.74
CA GLY A 104 -3.13 3.86 7.63
C GLY A 104 -1.87 3.38 8.34
N GLN A 105 -1.63 2.07 8.41
CA GLN A 105 -0.54 1.46 9.17
C GLN A 105 0.11 0.33 8.36
N SER A 106 1.38 0.04 8.66
CA SER A 106 2.09 -1.11 8.10
C SER A 106 1.60 -2.40 8.75
N GLU A 107 1.31 -3.40 7.93
CA GLU A 107 1.05 -4.77 8.36
C GLU A 107 2.34 -5.48 8.79
N VAL A 108 2.20 -6.54 9.58
CA VAL A 108 3.30 -7.47 9.86
C VAL A 108 3.66 -8.23 8.57
N ALA A 109 4.94 -8.49 8.36
CA ALA A 109 5.40 -9.26 7.21
C ALA A 109 4.78 -10.67 7.21
N HIS A 110 4.02 -10.97 6.16
CA HIS A 110 3.31 -12.25 6.01
C HIS A 110 3.18 -12.63 4.53
N GLN A 111 3.03 -13.93 4.22
CA GLN A 111 2.87 -14.39 2.83
C GLN A 111 1.61 -13.82 2.16
N ARG A 112 0.52 -13.69 2.93
CA ARG A 112 -0.76 -13.06 2.51
C ARG A 112 -0.59 -11.65 1.95
N ASN A 113 0.43 -10.92 2.38
CA ASN A 113 0.72 -9.56 1.94
C ASN A 113 0.95 -9.50 0.42
N SER A 114 1.37 -10.59 -0.20
CA SER A 114 1.51 -10.67 -1.67
C SER A 114 0.17 -10.44 -2.39
N SER A 115 -0.91 -11.06 -1.91
CA SER A 115 -2.24 -10.89 -2.49
C SER A 115 -2.78 -9.48 -2.25
N LEU A 116 -2.61 -8.96 -1.02
CA LEU A 116 -3.02 -7.59 -0.66
C LEU A 116 -2.31 -6.53 -1.51
N ARG A 117 -1.01 -6.69 -1.77
CA ARG A 117 -0.26 -5.81 -2.67
C ARG A 117 -0.83 -5.83 -4.08
N LYS A 118 -1.15 -7.01 -4.63
CA LYS A 118 -1.73 -7.12 -5.98
C LYS A 118 -3.07 -6.38 -6.08
N GLU A 119 -3.94 -6.55 -5.08
CA GLU A 119 -5.22 -5.83 -4.99
C GLU A 119 -5.00 -4.31 -4.98
N HIS A 120 -4.07 -3.81 -4.16
CA HIS A 120 -3.76 -2.37 -4.11
C HIS A 120 -3.15 -1.86 -5.40
N TYR A 121 -2.29 -2.64 -6.05
CA TYR A 121 -1.74 -2.29 -7.36
C TYR A 121 -2.84 -2.16 -8.42
N LYS A 122 -3.85 -3.04 -8.41
CA LYS A 122 -5.00 -2.89 -9.32
C LYS A 122 -5.75 -1.58 -9.07
N ARG A 123 -6.05 -1.25 -7.81
CA ARG A 123 -6.74 0.01 -7.45
C ARG A 123 -5.94 1.25 -7.86
N PHE A 124 -4.64 1.26 -7.59
CA PHE A 124 -3.77 2.34 -8.05
C PHE A 124 -3.66 2.40 -9.57
N TRP A 125 -3.71 1.24 -10.25
CA TRP A 125 -3.68 1.20 -11.70
C TRP A 125 -4.89 1.91 -12.30
N THR A 126 -6.09 1.64 -11.77
CA THR A 126 -7.33 2.34 -12.17
C THR A 126 -7.25 3.84 -11.87
N MET A 127 -6.72 4.25 -10.72
CA MET A 127 -6.54 5.67 -10.41
C MET A 127 -5.59 6.38 -11.40
N LEU A 128 -4.53 5.71 -11.84
CA LEU A 128 -3.58 6.24 -12.81
C LEU A 128 -4.18 6.30 -14.22
N LEU A 129 -5.01 5.32 -14.58
CA LEU A 129 -5.79 5.30 -15.81
C LEU A 129 -6.68 6.54 -15.91
N HIS A 130 -7.49 6.80 -14.88
CA HIS A 130 -8.36 7.98 -14.84
C HIS A 130 -7.61 9.32 -14.81
N ARG A 131 -6.30 9.34 -14.55
CA ARG A 131 -5.48 10.56 -14.62
C ARG A 131 -4.71 10.71 -15.92
N GLY A 132 -4.88 9.76 -16.86
CA GLY A 132 -4.14 9.70 -18.11
C GLY A 132 -2.65 9.46 -17.93
N ALA A 133 -2.20 8.98 -16.76
CA ALA A 133 -0.79 8.82 -16.47
C ALA A 133 -0.10 7.76 -17.36
N TRP A 134 -0.87 6.76 -17.80
CA TRP A 134 -0.39 5.72 -18.71
C TRP A 134 -0.17 6.21 -20.14
N ASN A 135 -0.85 7.30 -20.53
CA ASN A 135 -0.73 7.92 -21.86
C ASN A 135 0.28 9.09 -21.87
N ASP A 136 0.96 9.38 -20.76
CA ASP A 136 2.02 10.41 -20.73
C ASP A 136 3.25 9.93 -21.52
N ASP A 137 3.71 10.73 -22.47
CA ASP A 137 4.87 10.41 -23.33
C ASP A 137 6.12 10.04 -22.52
N ARG A 138 6.35 10.70 -21.37
CA ARG A 138 7.52 10.44 -20.52
C ARG A 138 7.39 9.11 -19.81
N TYR A 139 6.17 8.72 -19.44
CA TYR A 139 5.91 7.40 -18.90
C TYR A 139 6.13 6.32 -19.95
N MET A 140 5.66 6.52 -21.18
CA MET A 140 5.86 5.60 -22.30
C MET A 140 7.36 5.41 -22.62
N LEU A 141 8.14 6.49 -22.61
CA LEU A 141 9.61 6.43 -22.75
C LEU A 141 10.27 5.65 -21.61
N MET A 142 9.89 5.91 -20.35
CA MET A 142 10.39 5.18 -19.19
C MET A 142 10.05 3.69 -19.28
N LYS A 143 8.84 3.35 -19.74
CA LYS A 143 8.37 1.97 -19.94
C LYS A 143 9.21 1.27 -21.02
N ALA A 144 9.44 1.92 -22.16
CA ALA A 144 10.27 1.40 -23.24
C ALA A 144 11.73 1.15 -22.81
N ASP A 145 12.33 2.07 -22.06
CA ASP A 145 13.68 1.93 -21.51
C ASP A 145 13.78 0.80 -20.47
N ALA A 146 12.75 0.62 -19.63
CA ALA A 146 12.69 -0.50 -18.70
C ALA A 146 12.57 -1.85 -19.45
N MET A 147 11.76 -1.92 -20.51
CA MET A 147 11.63 -3.11 -21.35
C MET A 147 12.93 -3.47 -22.07
N THR A 148 13.69 -2.47 -22.52
CA THR A 148 14.97 -2.70 -23.21
C THR A 148 16.03 -3.28 -22.27
N ARG A 149 16.02 -2.87 -21.00
CA ARG A 149 17.01 -3.31 -19.99
C ARG A 149 16.74 -4.70 -19.43
N ASP A 150 15.49 -5.14 -19.35
CA ASP A 150 15.16 -6.46 -18.83
C ASP A 150 15.14 -7.50 -19.95
N HIS A 151 16.25 -8.19 -20.19
CA HIS A 151 16.31 -9.25 -21.21
C HIS A 151 15.32 -10.40 -20.97
N ARG A 152 14.85 -10.62 -19.73
CA ARG A 152 13.81 -11.63 -19.46
C ARG A 152 12.45 -11.21 -20.00
N SER A 153 12.25 -9.91 -20.19
CA SER A 153 11.00 -9.35 -20.72
C SER A 153 10.75 -9.69 -22.19
N GLN A 154 11.78 -10.07 -22.96
CA GLN A 154 11.63 -10.43 -24.37
C GLN A 154 10.80 -11.71 -24.60
N ARG A 155 10.57 -12.54 -23.58
CA ARG A 155 9.78 -13.78 -23.70
C ARG A 155 8.32 -13.66 -23.29
N PHE A 156 7.92 -12.53 -22.71
CA PHE A 156 6.56 -12.33 -22.25
C PHE A 156 5.94 -11.21 -23.07
N ASP A 157 4.71 -11.38 -23.54
CA ASP A 157 3.93 -10.33 -24.19
C ASP A 157 3.53 -9.28 -23.13
N TRP A 158 4.50 -8.42 -22.77
CA TRP A 158 4.34 -7.32 -21.82
C TRP A 158 3.48 -6.18 -22.38
N HIS A 159 3.09 -6.24 -23.65
CA HIS A 159 2.35 -5.20 -24.35
C HIS A 159 1.09 -4.76 -23.58
N LYS A 160 0.47 -5.68 -22.82
CA LYS A 160 -0.73 -5.40 -22.01
C LYS A 160 -0.46 -4.91 -20.58
N ARG A 161 0.76 -4.99 -20.04
CA ARG A 161 1.01 -4.69 -18.60
C ARG A 161 1.82 -3.42 -18.42
N ASP A 162 1.27 -2.49 -17.64
CA ASP A 162 1.97 -1.28 -17.22
C ASP A 162 2.95 -1.52 -16.08
N ILE A 163 4.02 -0.73 -16.07
CA ILE A 163 5.04 -0.75 -15.01
C ILE A 163 4.62 0.23 -13.91
N MET A 164 4.13 -0.32 -12.80
CA MET A 164 3.67 0.49 -11.68
C MET A 164 4.73 1.51 -11.20
N PRO A 165 4.39 2.82 -11.10
CA PRO A 165 5.32 3.86 -10.67
C PRO A 165 5.95 3.58 -9.30
N LYS A 166 7.22 4.00 -9.14
CA LYS A 166 7.97 3.78 -7.89
C LYS A 166 7.29 4.37 -6.65
N CYS A 167 6.60 5.50 -6.76
CA CYS A 167 5.85 6.08 -5.64
C CYS A 167 4.80 5.10 -5.10
N VAL A 168 4.00 4.49 -5.98
CA VAL A 168 3.00 3.48 -5.62
C VAL A 168 3.66 2.22 -5.08
N VAL A 169 4.68 1.70 -5.77
CA VAL A 169 5.38 0.47 -5.34
C VAL A 169 5.95 0.63 -3.94
N THR A 170 6.55 1.79 -3.63
CA THR A 170 7.13 2.09 -2.33
C THR A 170 6.04 2.16 -1.26
N LEU A 171 4.98 2.95 -1.49
CA LEU A 171 3.87 3.09 -0.54
C LEU A 171 3.22 1.74 -0.21
N VAL A 172 2.86 0.96 -1.24
CA VAL A 172 2.18 -0.33 -1.06
C VAL A 172 3.09 -1.36 -0.39
N ARG A 173 4.41 -1.36 -0.66
CA ARG A 173 5.36 -2.23 0.05
C ARG A 173 5.57 -1.80 1.51
N CYS A 174 5.37 -0.53 1.81
CA CYS A 174 5.35 -0.03 3.17
C CYS A 174 4.11 -0.45 3.96
N TRP A 175 2.95 -0.52 3.30
CA TRP A 175 1.77 -1.10 3.95
C TRP A 175 1.89 -2.62 4.12
N PHE A 176 2.50 -3.30 3.16
CA PHE A 176 2.50 -4.76 3.08
C PHE A 176 3.90 -5.31 2.84
N PRO A 177 4.76 -5.36 3.87
CA PRO A 177 6.13 -5.84 3.73
C PRO A 177 6.20 -7.30 3.26
N ILE A 178 7.28 -7.64 2.56
CA ILE A 178 7.57 -9.00 2.12
C ILE A 178 8.19 -9.76 3.28
N LEU A 179 7.83 -11.03 3.48
CA LEU A 179 8.53 -11.93 4.38
C LEU A 179 9.91 -12.30 3.78
N VAL A 180 10.87 -11.38 3.86
CA VAL A 180 12.26 -11.67 3.52
C VAL A 180 12.98 -11.89 4.84
N GLY A 181 13.68 -13.01 4.98
CA GLY A 181 14.51 -13.26 6.15
C GLY A 181 15.39 -12.05 6.46
N PHE A 182 15.03 -11.33 7.51
CA PHE A 182 15.87 -10.38 8.26
C PHE A 182 16.22 -8.97 7.72
N HIS A 183 15.81 -8.51 6.54
CA HIS A 183 16.22 -7.17 6.03
C HIS A 183 15.09 -6.29 5.46
N ILE A 184 14.13 -5.85 6.30
CA ILE A 184 12.94 -5.08 5.84
C ILE A 184 12.92 -3.61 6.31
N TRP A 185 13.95 -3.12 7.02
CA TRP A 185 13.84 -1.81 7.69
C TRP A 185 14.08 -0.57 6.82
N ASP A 186 14.57 -0.70 5.58
CA ASP A 186 15.13 0.44 4.85
C ASP A 186 14.18 1.12 3.84
N THR A 187 13.04 0.53 3.47
CA THR A 187 12.26 1.05 2.32
C THR A 187 11.16 2.04 2.69
N CYS A 188 10.85 2.23 3.96
CA CYS A 188 9.78 3.13 4.40
C CYS A 188 10.39 4.37 5.04
N GLY A 189 10.89 5.25 4.17
CA GLY A 189 11.41 6.55 4.54
C GLY A 189 10.32 7.37 5.24
N ASN A 190 10.31 7.28 6.58
CA ASN A 190 9.92 8.27 7.58
C ASN A 190 9.58 7.63 8.93
N SER A 191 9.35 6.31 8.99
CA SER A 191 9.04 5.65 10.27
C SER A 191 10.26 5.46 11.18
N PHE A 192 11.48 5.55 10.65
CA PHE A 192 12.70 5.43 11.46
C PHE A 192 12.84 6.56 12.48
N LEU A 193 12.35 7.76 12.16
CA LEU A 193 12.37 8.91 13.08
C LEU A 193 11.48 8.72 14.32
N TYR A 194 10.49 7.84 14.23
CA TYR A 194 9.51 7.60 15.29
C TYR A 194 9.75 6.29 16.07
N SER A 195 10.77 5.51 15.70
CA SER A 195 11.21 4.37 16.51
C SER A 195 12.13 4.86 17.64
N PRO A 196 11.97 4.42 18.90
CA PRO A 196 12.86 4.77 20.01
C PRO A 196 14.34 4.51 19.69
N ALA A 197 14.63 3.46 18.92
CA ALA A 197 15.99 3.15 18.47
C ALA A 197 16.52 4.15 17.44
N GLY A 198 15.66 4.62 16.52
CA GLY A 198 16.03 5.64 15.54
C GLY A 198 16.26 7.00 16.18
N PHE A 199 15.43 7.38 17.15
CA PHE A 199 15.63 8.59 17.96
C PHE A 199 16.95 8.55 18.74
N LEU A 200 17.30 7.40 19.34
CA LEU A 200 18.58 7.20 20.02
C LEU A 200 19.77 7.37 19.05
N LEU A 201 19.68 6.81 17.84
CA LEU A 201 20.74 6.95 16.84
C LEU A 201 20.92 8.39 16.35
N ILE A 202 19.83 9.15 16.27
CA ILE A 202 19.89 10.59 15.93
C ILE A 202 20.56 11.37 17.05
N ILE A 203 20.17 11.12 18.32
CA ILE A 203 20.83 11.73 19.48
C ILE A 203 22.32 11.38 19.49
N LEU A 204 22.68 10.12 19.25
CA LEU A 204 24.07 9.69 19.21
C LEU A 204 24.85 10.38 18.08
N LYS A 205 24.27 10.49 16.87
CA LYS A 205 24.92 11.22 15.76
C LYS A 205 25.13 12.69 16.09
N SER A 206 24.10 13.37 16.61
CA SER A 206 24.19 14.77 17.01
C SER A 206 25.21 14.99 18.13
N PHE A 207 25.28 14.07 19.10
CA PHE A 207 26.27 14.11 20.17
C PHE A 207 27.68 13.92 19.64
N VAL A 208 27.92 12.97 18.73
CA VAL A 208 29.23 12.77 18.11
C VAL A 208 29.67 14.01 17.33
N LEU A 209 28.77 14.62 16.55
CA LEU A 209 29.07 15.86 15.82
C LEU A 209 29.36 17.05 16.76
N TYR A 210 28.61 17.16 17.86
CA TYR A 210 28.87 18.16 18.88
C TYR A 210 30.26 17.98 19.51
N ILE A 211 30.61 16.74 19.86
CA ILE A 211 31.93 16.42 20.43
C ILE A 211 33.03 16.74 19.41
N THR A 212 32.91 16.34 18.14
CA THR A 212 33.94 16.62 17.13
C THR A 212 34.10 18.11 16.85
N GLN A 213 33.02 18.89 16.91
CA GLN A 213 33.09 20.35 16.81
C GLN A 213 33.75 20.98 18.05
N PHE A 214 33.36 20.55 19.26
CA PHE A 214 33.98 21.00 20.50
C PHE A 214 35.49 20.72 20.57
N TRP A 215 35.91 19.57 20.00
CA TRP A 215 37.32 19.19 19.85
C TRP A 215 38.11 20.13 18.92
N ARG A 216 37.49 20.64 17.86
CA ARG A 216 38.15 21.56 16.94
C ARG A 216 38.48 22.89 17.63
N GLU A 217 37.71 23.27 18.64
CA GLU A 217 37.82 24.56 19.30
C GLU A 217 38.69 24.52 20.57
N ASN A 218 38.84 23.37 21.22
CA ASN A 218 39.54 23.23 22.50
C ASN A 218 40.72 22.26 22.39
N ASP A 219 41.90 22.79 22.14
CA ASP A 219 43.14 22.03 21.93
C ASP A 219 43.80 21.61 23.26
N CYS A 220 43.05 20.90 24.11
CA CYS A 220 43.48 20.48 25.45
C CYS A 220 43.78 18.98 25.52
N ASP A 221 45.04 18.61 25.64
CA ASP A 221 45.50 17.21 25.65
C ASP A 221 44.95 16.36 26.81
N TRP A 222 44.61 16.98 27.95
CA TRP A 222 44.01 16.27 29.09
C TRP A 222 42.59 15.76 28.81
N ILE A 223 41.84 16.46 27.95
CA ILE A 223 40.48 16.07 27.54
C ILE A 223 40.53 14.86 26.60
N LYS A 224 41.61 14.72 25.82
CA LYS A 224 41.80 13.62 24.86
C LYS A 224 41.85 12.25 25.54
N PHE A 225 42.48 12.15 26.72
CA PHE A 225 42.64 10.89 27.45
C PHE A 225 41.33 10.36 28.04
N ASN A 226 40.58 11.22 28.75
CA ASN A 226 39.31 10.81 29.39
C ASN A 226 38.25 10.42 28.36
N ILE A 227 38.19 11.12 27.22
CA ILE A 227 37.20 10.82 26.18
C ILE A 227 37.51 9.50 25.47
N MET A 228 38.79 9.17 25.21
CA MET A 228 39.14 7.85 24.67
C MET A 228 38.69 6.72 25.61
N THR A 229 38.77 6.93 26.93
CA THR A 229 38.23 5.98 27.91
C THR A 229 36.71 5.83 27.78
N VAL A 230 35.98 6.94 27.63
CA VAL A 230 34.52 6.93 27.45
C VAL A 230 34.11 6.26 26.14
N ILE A 231 34.79 6.55 25.02
CA ILE A 231 34.52 5.90 23.72
C ILE A 231 34.78 4.39 23.83
N THR A 232 35.87 3.99 24.49
CA THR A 232 36.18 2.57 24.70
C THR A 232 35.13 1.89 25.58
N PHE A 233 34.64 2.57 26.61
CA PHE A 233 33.58 2.07 27.47
C PHE A 233 32.24 1.93 26.73
N LEU A 234 31.85 2.95 25.95
CA LEU A 234 30.64 2.92 25.13
C LEU A 234 30.72 1.83 24.05
N GLY A 235 31.89 1.64 23.43
CA GLY A 235 32.14 0.55 22.48
C GLY A 235 31.95 -0.82 23.12
N LYS A 236 32.47 -1.03 24.34
CA LYS A 236 32.27 -2.27 25.10
C LYS A 236 30.81 -2.47 25.53
N LEU A 237 30.13 -1.41 25.95
CA LEU A 237 28.71 -1.46 26.33
C LEU A 237 27.82 -1.79 25.13
N ALA A 238 28.08 -1.19 23.97
CA ALA A 238 27.38 -1.51 22.73
C ALA A 238 27.63 -2.98 22.34
N ALA A 239 28.88 -3.45 22.38
CA ALA A 239 29.21 -4.85 22.11
C ALA A 239 28.51 -5.82 23.07
N TYR A 240 28.34 -5.45 24.34
CA TYR A 240 27.60 -6.23 25.32
C TYR A 240 26.09 -6.28 25.00
N LEU A 241 25.47 -5.13 24.71
CA LEU A 241 24.05 -5.05 24.38
C LEU A 241 23.71 -5.78 23.08
N PHE A 242 24.53 -5.61 22.04
CA PHE A 242 24.35 -6.31 20.76
C PHE A 242 24.77 -7.78 20.81
N GLY A 243 25.75 -8.14 21.65
CA GLY A 243 26.16 -9.52 21.89
C GLY A 243 25.12 -10.31 22.68
N SER A 244 24.49 -9.70 23.68
CA SER A 244 23.43 -10.33 24.48
C SER A 244 22.15 -10.59 23.66
N LEU A 245 21.84 -9.71 22.69
CA LEU A 245 20.75 -9.92 21.73
C LEU A 245 21.00 -11.12 20.79
N ASN A 246 22.25 -11.55 20.60
CA ASN A 246 22.58 -12.76 19.85
C ASN A 246 22.57 -14.03 20.73
N TYR A 247 22.73 -13.92 22.06
CA TYR A 247 22.72 -15.07 22.96
C TYR A 247 21.30 -15.62 23.22
N GLU A 248 20.27 -14.77 23.23
CA GLU A 248 18.87 -15.21 23.35
C GLU A 248 18.32 -15.93 22.10
N ARG A 249 19.03 -15.89 20.96
CA ARG A 249 18.63 -16.63 19.74
C ARG A 249 18.97 -18.12 19.74
N ASN A 250 19.69 -18.62 20.75
CA ASN A 250 20.04 -20.05 20.87
C ASN A 250 19.22 -20.83 21.91
N ILE A 251 18.13 -20.25 22.45
CA ILE A 251 17.21 -20.98 23.33
C ILE A 251 16.13 -21.65 22.47
N LYS A 252 16.49 -22.86 22.00
CA LYS A 252 15.66 -24.05 21.68
C LYS A 252 14.19 -23.85 21.30
N TRP A 253 13.90 -24.17 20.03
CA TRP A 253 12.79 -25.06 19.71
C TRP A 253 13.10 -26.46 20.26
N ILE A 254 12.40 -26.85 21.33
CA ILE A 254 11.99 -28.24 21.63
C ILE A 254 10.46 -28.19 21.72
#